data_AF-A0A3A4KQL9-F1
#
_entry.id   AF-A0A3A4KQL9-F1
#
_cell.length_a   1.000
_cell.length_b   1.000
_cell.length_c   1.000
_cell.angle_alpha   90.00
_cell.angle_beta   90.00
_cell.angle_gamma   90.00
#
_symmetry.space_group_name_H-M   'P 1'
#
loop_
_entity.id
_entity.type
_entity.pdbx_description
1 polymer ?
#
loop_
_entity_poly.entity_id
_entity_poly.type
_entity_poly.pdbx_seq_one_letter_code
_entity_poly.pdbx_strand_id
1 'polypeptide(L)'
;MMTSDETTHMARCVGGDRWVVSWLPGRTLTGRQAVTAMTIATTLAGSPNPTTTEWAVLDDLALELGLTAREAIFMVARENHDYRKTAKPRRRGIE
;
A
#
# COMPACT_ATOMS: atom_id res chain seq x y z
N MET A 1 2.85 -8.67 11.52
CA MET A 1 1.95 -8.25 10.42
C MET A 1 1.58 -6.81 10.71
N MET A 2 1.72 -5.93 9.73
CA MET A 2 1.45 -4.50 9.86
C MET A 2 0.26 -4.18 8.95
N THR A 3 -0.79 -3.64 9.55
CA THR A 3 -2.05 -3.31 8.88
C THR A 3 -2.46 -1.92 9.34
N SER A 4 -2.81 -1.03 8.41
CA SER A 4 -3.37 0.27 8.75
C SER A 4 -4.90 0.15 8.77
N ASP A 5 -5.58 0.84 9.69
CA ASP A 5 -7.06 0.92 9.70
C ASP A 5 -7.57 1.79 8.53
N GLU A 6 -6.75 2.76 8.12
CA GLU A 6 -7.07 3.71 7.05
C GLU A 6 -6.91 3.14 5.64
N THR A 7 -6.18 2.01 5.50
CA THR A 7 -5.94 1.40 4.19
C THR A 7 -6.20 -0.09 4.21
N THR A 8 -6.75 -0.59 3.11
CA THR A 8 -6.97 -2.04 2.97
C THR A 8 -5.70 -2.83 2.65
N HIS A 9 -4.55 -2.15 2.63
CA HIS A 9 -3.26 -2.72 2.31
C HIS A 9 -2.59 -3.28 3.56
N MET A 10 -1.92 -4.41 3.42
CA MET A 10 -1.27 -5.10 4.53
C MET A 10 0.19 -5.38 4.18
N ALA A 11 1.09 -5.17 5.14
CA ALA A 11 2.47 -5.63 5.07
C ALA A 11 2.66 -6.86 5.98
N ARG A 12 3.07 -7.97 5.39
CA ARG A 12 3.32 -9.24 6.09
C ARG A 12 4.82 -9.50 6.13
N CYS A 13 5.37 -9.69 7.32
CA CYS A 13 6.72 -10.20 7.49
C CYS A 13 6.72 -11.69 7.16
N VAL A 14 7.58 -12.12 6.23
CA VAL A 14 7.72 -13.51 5.78
C VAL A 14 8.94 -14.22 6.39
N GLY A 15 9.66 -13.54 7.29
CA GLY A 15 10.79 -14.10 8.06
C GLY A 15 12.12 -13.40 7.77
N GLY A 16 12.82 -13.02 8.84
CA GLY A 16 14.00 -12.16 8.78
C GLY A 16 13.64 -10.70 8.50
N ASP A 17 14.44 -10.01 7.69
CA ASP A 17 14.17 -8.64 7.23
C ASP A 17 13.35 -8.61 5.93
N ARG A 18 12.49 -9.62 5.71
CA ARG A 18 11.74 -9.77 4.46
C ARG A 18 10.26 -9.52 4.69
N TRP A 19 9.73 -8.60 3.92
CA TRP A 19 8.34 -8.14 3.99
C TRP A 19 7.71 -8.19 2.61
N VAL A 20 6.44 -8.56 2.58
CA VAL A 20 5.60 -8.51 1.38
C VAL A 20 4.43 -7.59 1.66
N VAL A 21 4.10 -6.73 0.70
CA VAL A 21 3.00 -5.77 0.82
C VAL A 21 1.95 -6.15 -0.20
N SER A 22 0.67 -6.11 0.19
CA SER A 22 -0.44 -6.55 -0.67
C SER A 22 -0.39 -5.92 -2.07
N TRP A 23 -0.17 -4.60 -2.17
CA TRP A 23 -0.14 -3.89 -3.45
C TRP A 23 1.20 -3.98 -4.22
N LEU A 24 2.22 -4.63 -3.63
CA LEU A 24 3.51 -4.93 -4.25
C LEU A 24 3.74 -6.45 -4.29
N PRO A 25 2.87 -7.24 -4.95
CA PRO A 25 3.05 -8.67 -5.03
C PRO A 25 4.33 -9.02 -5.81
N GLY A 26 5.03 -10.07 -5.36
CA GLY A 26 6.23 -10.57 -6.02
C GLY A 26 7.53 -9.82 -5.71
N ARG A 27 7.49 -8.78 -4.87
CA ARG A 27 8.70 -8.16 -4.30
C ARG A 27 8.88 -8.53 -2.84
N THR A 28 10.14 -8.74 -2.47
CA THR A 28 10.57 -8.84 -1.08
C THR A 28 11.21 -7.53 -0.68
N LEU A 29 10.59 -6.84 0.26
CA LEU A 29 11.03 -5.55 0.77
C LEU A 29 11.74 -5.73 2.10
N THR A 30 12.65 -4.80 2.41
CA THR A 30 13.19 -4.65 3.77
C THR A 30 12.12 -4.11 4.73
N GLY A 31 12.37 -4.19 6.04
CA GLY A 31 11.46 -3.60 7.03
C GLY A 31 11.20 -2.11 6.79
N ARG A 32 12.25 -1.36 6.45
CA ARG A 32 12.15 0.07 6.11
C ARG A 32 11.30 0.30 4.85
N GLN A 33 11.56 -0.44 3.78
CA GLN A 33 10.80 -0.34 2.55
C GLN A 33 9.33 -0.74 2.73
N ALA A 34 9.03 -1.71 3.60
CA ALA A 34 7.66 -2.07 3.91
C ALA A 34 6.92 -0.93 4.62
N VAL A 35 7.58 -0.22 5.53
CA VAL A 35 7.01 0.99 6.16
C VAL A 35 6.77 2.07 5.10
N THR A 36 7.75 2.35 4.24
CA THR A 36 7.61 3.32 3.14
C THR A 36 6.46 2.98 2.21
N ALA A 37 6.30 1.71 1.85
CA ALA A 37 5.19 1.24 1.03
C ALA A 37 3.82 1.41 1.73
N MET A 38 3.75 1.17 3.04
CA MET A 38 2.54 1.43 3.82
C MET A 38 2.23 2.94 3.92
N THR A 39 3.25 3.79 4.06
CA THR A 39 3.08 5.25 4.10
C THR A 39 2.47 5.77 2.80
N ILE A 40 2.99 5.36 1.64
CA ILE A 40 2.43 5.73 0.32
C ILE A 40 0.95 5.33 0.24
N ALA A 41 0.62 4.09 0.63
CA ALA A 41 -0.75 3.60 0.62
C ALA A 41 -1.67 4.45 1.50
N THR A 42 -1.21 4.86 2.69
CA THR A 42 -1.98 5.70 3.62
C THR A 42 -2.19 7.11 3.07
N THR A 43 -1.15 7.73 2.52
CA THR A 43 -1.25 9.06 1.89
C THR A 43 -2.29 9.06 0.77
N LEU A 44 -2.30 8.03 -0.08
CA LEU A 44 -3.24 7.94 -1.20
C LEU A 44 -4.67 7.58 -0.80
N ALA A 45 -4.86 6.92 0.35
CA ALA A 45 -6.19 6.64 0.87
C ALA A 45 -6.87 7.91 1.42
N GLY A 46 -6.11 8.80 2.06
CA GLY A 46 -6.62 10.10 2.56
C GLY A 46 -6.80 11.15 1.45
N SER A 47 -5.90 11.17 0.47
CA SER A 47 -5.84 12.18 -0.59
C SER A 47 -5.81 11.55 -1.99
N PRO A 48 -6.96 11.34 -2.65
CA PRO A 48 -6.98 10.76 -4.01
C PRO A 48 -6.43 11.70 -5.09
N ASN A 49 -6.33 13.01 -4.80
CA ASN A 49 -5.78 14.00 -5.72
C ASN A 49 -4.65 14.79 -5.03
N PRO A 50 -3.43 14.20 -4.94
CA PRO A 50 -2.30 14.82 -4.25
C PRO A 50 -1.89 16.15 -4.89
N THR A 51 -1.56 17.12 -4.04
CA THR A 51 -0.97 18.41 -4.41
C THR A 51 0.47 18.26 -4.90
N THR A 52 1.03 19.29 -5.55
CA THR A 52 2.42 19.28 -6.04
C THR A 52 3.44 18.90 -4.97
N THR A 53 3.25 19.33 -3.72
CA THR A 53 4.13 18.98 -2.60
C THR A 53 3.99 17.50 -2.22
N GLU A 54 2.76 16.98 -2.15
CA GLU A 54 2.53 15.55 -1.90
C GLU A 54 3.12 14.68 -3.01
N TRP A 55 3.07 15.13 -4.26
CA TRP A 55 3.74 14.46 -5.38
C TRP A 55 5.25 14.33 -5.17
N ALA A 56 5.92 15.39 -4.68
CA ALA A 56 7.36 15.33 -4.40
C ALA A 56 7.69 14.36 -3.27
N VAL A 57 6.86 14.33 -2.22
CA VAL A 57 7.02 13.37 -1.11
C VAL A 57 6.78 11.94 -1.58
N LEU A 58 5.74 11.70 -2.39
CA LEU A 58 5.44 10.39 -2.96
C LEU A 58 6.56 9.92 -3.90
N ASP A 59 7.23 10.83 -4.61
CA ASP A 59 8.35 10.49 -5.49
C ASP A 59 9.57 10.03 -4.69
N ASP A 60 9.94 10.73 -3.62
CA ASP A 60 11.03 10.33 -2.72
C ASP A 60 10.76 8.95 -2.08
N LEU A 61 9.53 8.75 -1.58
CA LEU A 61 9.12 7.46 -1.00
C LEU A 61 9.12 6.34 -2.04
N ALA A 62 8.63 6.60 -3.26
CA ALA A 62 8.61 5.61 -4.33
C ALA A 62 10.03 5.25 -4.79
N LEU A 63 10.94 6.22 -4.81
CA LEU A 63 12.34 6.01 -5.15
C LEU A 63 13.01 5.00 -4.21
N GLU A 64 12.68 5.03 -2.91
CA GLU A 64 13.17 4.07 -1.92
C GLU A 64 12.73 2.62 -2.22
N LEU A 65 11.60 2.47 -2.92
CA LEU A 65 11.08 1.18 -3.40
C LEU A 65 11.59 0.80 -4.79
N GLY A 66 12.35 1.69 -5.44
CA GLY A 66 12.80 1.56 -6.82
C GLY A 66 11.63 1.66 -7.81
N LEU A 67 10.69 2.59 -7.56
CA LEU A 67 9.51 2.88 -8.36
C LEU A 67 9.43 4.39 -8.59
N THR A 68 8.64 4.81 -9.59
CA THR A 68 8.22 6.21 -9.69
C THR A 68 6.94 6.47 -8.89
N ALA A 69 6.68 7.72 -8.49
CA ALA A 69 5.43 8.09 -7.80
C ALA A 69 4.18 7.62 -8.58
N ARG A 70 4.20 7.76 -9.92
CA ARG A 70 3.08 7.38 -10.80
C ARG A 70 2.83 5.87 -10.78
N GLU A 71 3.89 5.07 -10.79
CA GLU A 71 3.77 3.60 -10.69
C GLU A 71 3.21 3.19 -9.34
N ALA A 72 3.72 3.77 -8.25
CA ALA A 72 3.24 3.49 -6.90
C ALA A 72 1.75 3.81 -6.77
N ILE A 73 1.32 4.98 -7.24
CA ILE A 73 -0.10 5.37 -7.25
C ILE A 73 -0.94 4.41 -8.08
N PHE A 74 -0.50 4.06 -9.28
CA PHE A 74 -1.23 3.13 -10.13
C PHE A 74 -1.40 1.76 -9.46
N MET A 75 -0.37 1.24 -8.80
CA MET A 75 -0.41 -0.06 -8.14
C MET A 75 -1.30 -0.05 -6.91
N VAL A 76 -1.20 0.99 -6.07
CA VAL A 76 -2.09 1.19 -4.92
C VAL A 76 -3.53 1.30 -5.37
N ALA A 77 -3.82 2.12 -6.39
CA ALA A 77 -5.17 2.28 -6.93
C ALA A 77 -5.73 0.99 -7.54
N ARG A 78 -4.90 0.23 -8.26
CA ARG A 78 -5.27 -1.06 -8.86
C ARG A 78 -5.60 -2.09 -7.79
N GLU A 79 -4.77 -2.23 -6.76
CA GLU A 79 -5.00 -3.16 -5.65
C GLU A 79 -6.23 -2.76 -4.84
N ASN A 80 -6.41 -1.46 -4.58
CA ASN A 80 -7.61 -0.97 -3.90
C ASN A 80 -8.88 -1.29 -4.71
N HIS A 81 -8.82 -1.18 -6.05
CA HIS A 81 -9.92 -1.61 -6.93
C HIS A 81 -10.19 -3.13 -6.83
N ASP A 82 -9.14 -3.96 -6.88
CA ASP A 82 -9.27 -5.42 -6.77
C ASP A 82 -9.84 -5.84 -5.42
N TYR A 83 -9.35 -5.25 -4.33
CA TYR A 83 -9.90 -5.47 -3.00
C TYR A 83 -11.34 -4.99 -2.87
N ARG A 84 -11.71 -3.80 -3.40
CA ARG A 84 -13.11 -3.34 -3.38
C ARG A 84 -14.04 -4.23 -4.19
N LYS A 85 -13.55 -4.86 -5.26
CA LYS A 85 -14.30 -5.86 -6.04
C LYS A 85 -14.47 -7.17 -5.27
N THR A 86 -13.45 -7.60 -4.53
CA THR A 86 -13.48 -8.85 -3.75
C THR A 86 -14.13 -8.69 -2.37
N ALA A 87 -14.15 -7.47 -1.81
CA ALA A 87 -14.84 -7.08 -0.58
C ALA A 87 -16.35 -6.98 -0.79
N LYS A 88 -16.95 -8.01 -1.37
CA LYS A 88 -18.37 -8.27 -1.17
C LYS A 88 -18.54 -8.53 0.33
N PRO A 89 -19.43 -7.82 1.04
CA PRO A 89 -19.55 -7.98 2.47
C PRO A 89 -19.96 -9.42 2.75
N ARG A 90 -19.06 -10.21 3.36
CA ARG A 90 -19.44 -11.44 4.04
C ARG A 90 -20.32 -10.98 5.20
N ARG A 91 -21.63 -10.97 4.98
CA ARG A 91 -22.63 -10.85 6.04
C ARG A 91 -22.26 -11.87 7.11
N ARG A 92 -21.64 -11.43 8.20
CA ARG A 92 -21.64 -12.20 9.44
C ARG A 92 -23.09 -12.12 9.91
N GLY A 93 -23.87 -13.14 9.54
CA GLY A 93 -25.00 -13.53 10.36
C GLY A 93 -24.44 -13.85 11.73
N ILE A 94 -24.63 -12.94 12.67
CA ILE A 94 -24.61 -13.27 14.08
C ILE A 94 -26.07 -13.58 14.40
N GLU A 95 -26.27 -14.85 14.69
CA GLU A 95 -27.47 -15.41 15.33
C GLU A 95 -27.57 -14.93 16.78
#